data_AF-A0A9R1WZ82-F1
#
_entry.id   AF-A0A9R1WZ82-F1
#
_cell.length_a   1.000
_cell.length_b   1.000
_cell.length_c   1.000
_cell.angle_alpha   90.00
_cell.angle_beta   90.00
_cell.angle_gamma   90.00
#
_symmetry.space_group_name_H-M   'P 1'
#
loop_
_entity.id
_entity.type
_entity.pdbx_description
1 polymer ?
#
loop_
_entity_poly.entity_id
_entity_poly.type
_entity_poly.pdbx_seq_one_letter_code
_entity_poly.pdbx_strand_id
1 'polypeptide(L)'
;MKLQSTWLWEVIGIPCKHTIATILDMRRNNENVGIPKMWVHPTYRLKTWEEVYAFKIKPINGRMMWTKSYCPIQLLPPKHHVPIGKTKKKRIRFDTKDDSAGVSRMTN
;
A
#
# COMPACT_ATOMS: atom_id res chain seq x y z
N MET A 1 -23.51 0.64 -21.48
CA MET A 1 -23.14 2.05 -21.20
C MET A 1 -21.64 2.11 -20.92
N LYS A 2 -20.85 2.80 -21.76
CA LYS A 2 -19.39 2.99 -21.56
C LYS A 2 -19.12 4.46 -21.20
N LEU A 3 -19.59 4.89 -20.02
CA LEU A 3 -19.35 6.22 -19.46
C LEU A 3 -18.42 6.09 -18.25
N GLN A 4 -17.17 5.66 -18.45
CA GLN A 4 -16.24 5.43 -17.33
C GLN A 4 -14.85 6.07 -17.52
N SER A 5 -14.55 6.63 -18.70
CA SER A 5 -13.17 7.06 -18.99
C SER A 5 -12.86 8.52 -18.67
N THR A 6 -13.85 9.42 -18.71
CA THR A 6 -13.66 10.84 -18.45
C THR A 6 -13.66 11.15 -16.95
N TRP A 7 -14.56 10.53 -16.17
CA TRP A 7 -14.63 10.69 -14.70
C TRP A 7 -13.33 10.27 -13.98
N LEU A 8 -12.66 9.25 -14.51
CA LEU A 8 -11.40 8.78 -13.92
C LEU A 8 -10.31 9.86 -13.95
N TRP A 9 -10.33 10.74 -14.95
CA TRP A 9 -9.36 11.84 -15.03
C TRP A 9 -9.64 12.91 -13.96
N GLU A 10 -10.90 13.18 -13.61
CA GLU A 10 -11.23 14.11 -12.52
C GLU A 10 -10.74 13.58 -11.16
N VAL A 11 -10.79 12.26 -10.96
CA VAL A 11 -10.37 11.62 -9.70
C VAL A 11 -8.84 11.46 -9.62
N ILE A 12 -8.21 10.95 -10.68
CA ILE A 12 -6.78 10.64 -10.67
C ILE A 12 -5.94 11.85 -11.08
N GLY A 13 -6.49 12.77 -11.86
CA GLY A 13 -5.75 13.91 -12.41
C GLY A 13 -4.82 13.54 -13.58
N ILE A 14 -4.86 12.30 -14.06
CA ILE A 14 -4.13 11.84 -15.26
C ILE A 14 -5.13 11.63 -16.42
N PRO A 15 -4.91 12.25 -17.59
CA PRO A 15 -5.85 12.16 -18.71
C PRO A 15 -5.89 10.73 -19.27
N CYS A 16 -7.09 10.25 -19.58
CA CYS A 16 -7.26 8.92 -20.17
C CYS A 16 -6.97 8.93 -21.68
N LYS A 17 -6.89 7.74 -22.29
CA LYS A 17 -6.64 7.59 -23.73
C LYS A 17 -7.62 8.35 -24.61
N HIS A 18 -8.89 8.46 -24.20
CA HIS A 18 -9.91 9.19 -24.96
C HIS A 18 -9.70 10.70 -24.85
N THR A 19 -9.42 11.21 -23.65
CA THR A 19 -9.06 12.64 -23.45
C THR A 19 -7.86 13.03 -24.30
N ILE A 20 -6.82 12.19 -24.33
CA ILE A 20 -5.63 12.43 -25.16
C ILE A 20 -6.00 12.44 -26.65
N ALA A 21 -6.83 11.50 -27.11
CA ALA A 21 -7.30 11.49 -28.49
C ALA A 21 -8.08 12.77 -28.85
N THR A 22 -8.95 13.26 -27.97
CA THR A 22 -9.69 14.52 -28.16
C THR A 22 -8.76 15.73 -28.20
N ILE A 23 -7.78 15.83 -27.30
CA ILE A 23 -6.78 16.91 -27.30
C ILE A 23 -5.98 16.91 -28.61
N LEU A 24 -5.63 15.73 -29.12
CA LEU A 24 -4.93 15.60 -30.39
C LEU A 24 -5.81 15.98 -31.58
N ASP A 25 -7.10 15.68 -31.53
CA ASP A 25 -8.06 16.05 -32.57
C ASP A 25 -8.30 17.56 -32.61
N MET A 26 -8.50 18.19 -31.45
CA MET A 26 -8.57 19.65 -31.30
C MET A 26 -7.30 20.32 -31.86
N ARG A 27 -6.12 19.76 -31.58
CA ARG A 27 -4.85 20.26 -32.13
C ARG A 27 -4.78 20.14 -33.65
N ARG A 28 -5.31 19.05 -34.24
CA ARG A 28 -5.40 18.89 -35.70
C ARG A 28 -6.32 19.92 -36.34
N ASN A 29 -7.35 20.35 -35.61
CA ASN A 29 -8.29 21.39 -36.02
C ASN A 29 -7.76 22.82 -35.79
N ASN A 30 -6.45 22.99 -35.58
CA ASN A 30 -5.75 24.25 -35.30
C ASN A 30 -6.20 24.98 -34.02
N GLU A 31 -6.83 24.27 -33.08
CA GLU A 31 -7.10 24.84 -31.76
C GLU A 31 -5.81 24.91 -30.94
N ASN A 32 -5.66 25.98 -30.14
CA ASN A 32 -4.47 26.16 -29.29
C ASN A 32 -4.61 25.39 -27.97
N VAL A 33 -4.42 24.06 -28.04
CA VAL A 33 -4.68 23.11 -26.93
C VAL A 33 -3.46 22.85 -26.03
N GLY A 34 -2.35 23.57 -26.24
CA GLY A 34 -1.09 23.37 -25.50
C GLY A 34 -0.52 21.94 -25.63
N ILE A 35 0.41 21.57 -24.73
CA ILE A 35 1.03 20.23 -24.71
C ILE A 35 0.17 19.29 -23.84
N PRO A 36 -0.05 18.01 -24.22
CA PRO A 36 -0.82 17.06 -23.41
C PRO A 36 -0.40 16.97 -21.93
N LYS A 37 0.90 17.16 -21.65
CA LYS A 37 1.45 17.20 -20.28
C LYS A 37 0.86 18.32 -19.40
N MET A 38 0.37 19.40 -19.99
CA MET A 38 -0.28 20.51 -19.27
C MET A 38 -1.62 20.12 -18.66
N TRP A 39 -2.28 19.11 -19.24
CA TRP A 39 -3.58 18.59 -18.81
C TRP A 39 -3.48 17.62 -17.62
N VAL A 40 -2.25 17.26 -17.21
CA VAL A 40 -2.01 16.47 -16.00
C VAL A 40 -2.09 17.38 -14.78
N HIS A 41 -2.73 16.89 -13.71
CA HIS A 41 -2.89 17.62 -12.45
C HIS A 41 -1.53 18.07 -11.88
N PRO A 42 -1.44 19.30 -11.32
CA PRO A 42 -0.17 19.85 -10.82
C PRO A 42 0.57 18.97 -9.82
N THR A 43 -0.12 18.13 -9.02
CA THR A 43 0.48 17.20 -8.06
C THR A 43 1.54 16.27 -8.66
N TYR A 44 1.45 15.97 -9.97
CA TYR A 44 2.44 15.14 -10.65
C TYR A 44 3.66 15.91 -11.17
N ARG A 45 3.75 17.22 -10.91
CA ARG A 45 4.90 18.05 -11.31
C ARG A 45 5.97 17.98 -10.23
N LEU A 46 7.23 17.81 -10.63
CA LEU A 46 8.38 17.82 -9.73
C LEU A 46 8.45 19.09 -8.87
N LYS A 47 8.10 20.24 -9.46
CA LYS A 47 8.02 21.52 -8.76
C LYS A 47 7.11 21.46 -7.52
N THR A 48 5.96 20.81 -7.62
CA THR A 48 5.03 20.68 -6.48
C THR A 48 5.62 19.80 -5.39
N TRP A 49 6.32 18.72 -5.75
CA TRP A 49 7.03 17.90 -4.77
C TRP A 49 8.20 18.65 -4.11
N GLU A 50 8.93 19.45 -4.88
CA GLU A 50 9.98 20.32 -4.37
C GLU A 50 9.42 21.32 -3.36
N GLU A 51 8.29 21.97 -3.67
CA GLU A 51 7.60 22.89 -2.75
C GLU A 51 7.10 22.19 -1.48
N VAL A 52 6.51 21.00 -1.60
CA VAL A 52 6.03 20.19 -0.47
C VAL A 52 7.18 19.80 0.47
N TYR A 53 8.33 19.42 -0.10
CA TYR A 53 9.51 19.02 0.67
C TYR A 53 10.50 20.15 0.93
N ALA A 54 10.21 21.38 0.48
CA ALA A 54 11.07 22.54 0.75
C ALA A 54 11.15 22.83 2.26
N PHE A 55 10.06 22.55 2.98
CA PHE A 55 10.03 22.70 4.42
C PHE A 55 10.72 21.52 5.12
N LYS A 56 11.95 21.75 5.57
CA LYS A 56 12.68 20.78 6.40
C LYS A 56 12.29 20.95 7.85
N ILE A 57 11.62 19.93 8.40
CA ILE A 57 11.41 19.81 9.84
C ILE A 57 12.77 19.49 10.48
N LYS A 58 13.28 20.41 11.32
CA LYS A 58 14.50 20.15 12.09
C LYS A 58 14.25 18.99 13.05
N PRO A 59 15.22 18.09 13.26
CA PRO A 59 15.07 17.04 14.26
C PRO A 59 14.82 17.69 15.63
N ILE A 60 13.77 17.23 16.33
CA ILE A 60 13.49 17.62 17.70
C ILE A 60 14.26 16.68 18.63
N ASN A 61 15.02 17.26 19.56
CA ASN A 61 15.86 16.52 20.51
C ASN A 61 15.01 15.71 21.49
N GLY A 62 14.93 14.39 21.31
CA GLY A 62 14.31 13.46 22.26
C GLY A 62 12.81 13.69 22.50
N ARG A 63 12.13 12.71 23.12
CA ARG A 63 10.69 12.80 23.39
C ARG A 63 10.29 13.91 24.36
N MET A 64 11.21 14.35 25.22
CA MET A 64 10.92 15.37 26.24
C MET A 64 10.66 16.76 25.65
N MET A 65 11.23 17.07 24.48
CA MET A 65 11.08 18.37 23.81
C MET A 65 9.81 18.45 22.94
N TRP A 66 9.02 17.38 22.87
CA TRP A 66 7.80 17.36 22.06
C TRP A 66 6.69 18.11 22.80
N THR A 67 6.06 19.07 22.12
CA THR A 67 4.85 19.72 22.63
C THR A 67 3.78 18.65 22.84
N LYS A 68 3.24 18.56 24.07
CA LYS A 68 2.14 17.65 24.37
C LYS A 68 0.93 18.07 23.55
N SER A 69 0.44 17.20 22.67
CA SER A 69 -0.80 17.46 21.95
C SER A 69 -1.98 17.37 22.92
N TYR A 70 -2.86 18.37 22.88
CA TYR A 70 -4.13 18.29 23.59
C TYR A 70 -5.07 17.41 22.76
N CYS A 71 -5.03 16.11 23.00
CA CYS A 71 -5.99 15.18 22.41
C CYS A 71 -7.17 15.04 23.37
N PRO A 72 -8.35 15.60 23.05
CA PRO A 72 -9.54 15.49 23.91
C PRO A 72 -10.13 14.08 23.94
N ILE A 73 -9.69 13.20 23.03
CA ILE A 73 -10.19 11.84 22.88
C ILE A 73 -9.25 10.89 23.63
N GLN A 74 -9.83 10.09 24.52
CA GLN A 74 -9.12 8.95 25.11
C GLN A 74 -8.89 7.92 24.00
N LEU A 75 -7.63 7.79 23.56
CA LEU A 75 -7.23 6.77 22.59
C LEU A 75 -7.35 5.40 23.25
N LEU A 76 -8.47 4.73 23.02
CA LEU A 76 -8.63 3.33 23.39
C LEU A 76 -7.83 2.48 22.39
N PRO A 77 -7.11 1.46 22.86
CA PRO A 77 -6.45 0.54 21.94
C PRO A 77 -7.51 -0.08 21.02
N PRO A 78 -7.24 -0.21 19.71
CA PRO A 78 -8.15 -0.88 18.81
C PRO A 78 -8.43 -2.29 19.34
N LYS A 79 -9.69 -2.71 19.28
CA LYS A 79 -10.10 -4.04 19.72
C LYS A 79 -9.35 -5.09 18.91
N HIS A 80 -8.35 -5.72 19.52
CA HIS A 80 -7.54 -6.73 18.85
C HIS A 80 -8.40 -7.96 18.57
N HIS A 81 -8.77 -8.14 17.30
CA HIS A 81 -9.42 -9.37 16.86
C HIS A 81 -8.32 -10.42 16.67
N VAL A 82 -8.22 -11.36 17.62
CA VAL A 82 -7.37 -12.53 17.47
C VAL A 82 -8.00 -13.38 16.37
N PRO A 83 -7.40 -13.50 15.17
CA PRO A 83 -7.90 -14.44 14.18
C PRO A 83 -7.91 -15.83 14.80
N ILE A 84 -8.95 -16.62 14.52
CA ILE A 84 -9.05 -18.00 14.98
C ILE A 84 -7.75 -18.70 14.62
N GLY A 85 -6.96 -19.04 15.64
CA GLY A 85 -5.64 -19.62 15.45
C GLY A 85 -5.74 -20.92 14.67
N LYS A 86 -4.66 -21.27 13.96
CA LYS A 86 -4.51 -22.60 13.36
C LYS A 86 -4.61 -23.64 14.47
N THR A 87 -5.52 -24.60 14.36
CA THR A 87 -5.62 -25.70 15.32
C THR A 87 -4.25 -26.37 15.46
N LYS A 88 -3.77 -26.48 16.70
CA LYS A 88 -2.48 -27.12 16.97
C LYS A 88 -2.57 -28.57 16.50
N LYS A 89 -1.84 -28.93 15.44
CA LYS A 89 -1.70 -30.33 15.02
C LYS A 89 -1.17 -31.10 16.23
N LYS A 90 -1.91 -32.12 16.69
CA LYS A 90 -1.42 -33.02 17.74
C LYS A 90 -0.12 -33.64 17.24
N ARG A 91 0.98 -33.41 17.96
CA ARG A 91 2.26 -34.09 17.72
C ARG A 91 2.01 -35.58 17.98
N ILE A 92 2.18 -36.41 16.95
CA ILE A 92 2.18 -37.87 17.10
C ILE A 92 3.33 -38.21 18.06
N ARG A 93 3.03 -38.87 19.19
CA ARG A 93 4.05 -39.48 20.04
C ARG A 93 4.38 -40.83 19.41
N PHE A 94 5.64 -41.04 19.04
CA PHE A 94 6.14 -42.37 18.73
C PHE A 94 6.22 -43.11 20.07
N ASP A 95 5.44 -44.16 20.26
CA ASP A 95 5.64 -45.08 21.38
C ASP A 95 6.92 -45.87 21.12
N THR A 96 8.00 -45.51 21.77
CA THR A 96 9.15 -46.41 21.95
C THR A 96 8.75 -47.44 22.99
N LYS A 97 8.20 -48.57 22.54
CA LYS A 97 8.23 -49.81 23.32
C LYS A 97 9.61 -50.42 23.14
N ASP A 98 10.50 -50.10 24.08
CA ASP A 98 11.69 -50.91 24.32
C ASP A 98 11.25 -52.10 25.17
N ASP A 99 11.34 -53.31 24.62
CA ASP A 99 11.58 -54.52 25.41
C ASP A 99 12.49 -55.43 24.59
N SER A 100 13.75 -55.40 24.99
CA SER A 100 14.84 -56.28 24.59
C SER A 100 14.57 -57.72 25.03
N ALA A 101 14.62 -58.68 24.10
CA ALA A 101 15.35 -59.95 24.20
C ALA A 101 14.84 -60.94 23.14
N GLY A 102 15.75 -61.41 22.26
CA GLY A 102 15.46 -62.52 21.35
C GLY A 102 16.20 -62.44 20.02
N VAL A 103 17.53 -62.48 20.05
CA VAL A 103 18.34 -62.75 18.85
C VAL A 103 18.12 -64.19 18.42
N SER A 104 17.77 -64.42 17.15
CA SER A 104 18.35 -65.55 16.39
C SER A 104 18.39 -65.25 14.90
N ARG A 105 19.59 -65.45 14.34
CA ARG A 105 19.99 -65.23 12.95
C ARG A 105 19.46 -66.35 12.06
N MET A 106 19.18 -66.06 10.79
CA MET A 106 19.83 -66.78 9.69
C MET A 106 19.79 -65.94 8.40
N THR A 107 20.97 -65.79 7.82
CA THR A 107 21.25 -65.19 6.52
C THR A 107 21.07 -66.21 5.40
N ASN A 108 20.68 -65.67 4.25
CA ASN A 108 20.51 -66.25 2.91
C ASN A 108 19.28 -67.13 2.67
#